data_AF-A0A7Y5KEX0-F1
#
_entry.id   AF-A0A7Y5KEX0-F1
#
_cell.length_a   1.000
_cell.length_b   1.000
_cell.length_c   1.000
_cell.angle_alpha   90.00
_cell.angle_beta   90.00
_cell.angle_gamma   90.00
#
_symmetry.space_group_name_H-M   'P 1'
#
loop_
_entity.id
_entity.type
_entity.pdbx_description
1 polymer ?
#
loop_
_entity_poly.entity_id
_entity_poly.type
_entity_poly.pdbx_seq_one_letter_code
_entity_poly.pdbx_strand_id
1 'polypeptide(L)'
;TVPPGALSQNTEMFITDVSSNLIQANYGPSGQFNLPVIVTISYADADLRNVDLRKMTIAWYNEATGAWVEVGGVVDRVNQTISVAVMHFTQYTLSTK
;
A
#
# COMPACT_ATOMS: atom_id res chain seq x y z
N THR A 1 -8.18 -4.97 0.13
CA THR A 1 -9.63 -5.27 0.01
C THR A 1 -10.36 -4.09 -0.59
N VAL A 2 -11.10 -4.31 -1.67
CA VAL A 2 -11.90 -3.28 -2.37
C VAL A 2 -13.39 -3.53 -2.04
N PRO A 3 -14.09 -2.61 -1.35
CA PRO A 3 -15.49 -2.81 -1.01
C PRO A 3 -16.43 -2.58 -2.21
N PRO A 4 -17.66 -3.13 -2.21
CA PRO A 4 -18.66 -2.85 -3.23
C PRO A 4 -18.89 -1.35 -3.41
N GLY A 5 -18.92 -0.89 -4.66
CA GLY A 5 -19.12 0.53 -4.99
C GLY A 5 -17.87 1.41 -4.92
N ALA A 6 -16.72 0.89 -4.47
CA ALA A 6 -15.46 1.66 -4.48
C ALA A 6 -14.99 2.01 -5.90
N LEU A 7 -15.33 1.19 -6.89
CA LEU A 7 -15.04 1.40 -8.31
C LEU A 7 -16.33 1.80 -9.04
N SER A 8 -16.23 2.81 -9.91
CA SER A 8 -17.36 3.29 -10.72
C SER A 8 -17.64 2.43 -11.97
N GLN A 9 -16.68 1.59 -12.35
CA GLN A 9 -16.75 0.74 -13.54
C GLN A 9 -15.82 -0.47 -13.40
N ASN A 10 -16.02 -1.48 -14.27
CA ASN A 10 -15.11 -2.62 -14.37
C ASN A 10 -13.69 -2.12 -14.67
N THR A 11 -12.73 -2.54 -13.86
CA THR A 11 -11.35 -2.06 -13.90
C THR A 11 -10.40 -3.23 -13.73
N GLU A 12 -9.36 -3.30 -14.55
CA GLU A 12 -8.28 -4.29 -14.42
C GLU A 12 -7.23 -3.86 -13.40
N MET A 13 -6.66 -4.87 -12.75
CA MET A 13 -5.95 -4.75 -11.48
C MET A 13 -4.70 -5.62 -11.51
N PHE A 14 -3.51 -5.01 -11.58
CA PHE A 14 -2.24 -5.74 -11.58
C PHE A 14 -1.49 -5.50 -10.28
N ILE A 15 -1.10 -6.58 -9.60
CA ILE A 15 -0.18 -6.53 -8.46
C ILE A 15 1.11 -7.19 -8.93
N THR A 16 2.20 -6.43 -8.95
CA THR A 16 3.52 -6.89 -9.33
C THR A 16 4.42 -6.83 -8.10
N ASP A 17 5.03 -7.96 -7.79
CA ASP A 17 6.17 -8.01 -6.88
C ASP A 17 7.40 -7.54 -7.66
N VAL A 18 7.94 -6.37 -7.29
CA VAL A 18 9.06 -5.73 -8.02
C VAL A 18 10.39 -6.05 -7.33
N SER A 19 10.39 -6.20 -6.00
CA SER A 19 11.52 -6.62 -5.17
C SER A 19 11.02 -7.00 -3.79
N SER A 20 11.90 -7.56 -2.94
CA SER A 20 11.60 -8.00 -1.56
C SER A 20 10.93 -6.97 -0.64
N ASN A 21 10.84 -5.71 -1.06
CA ASN A 21 10.26 -4.59 -0.31
C ASN A 21 9.33 -3.69 -1.15
N LEU A 22 9.07 -3.98 -2.42
CA LEU A 22 8.28 -3.11 -3.31
C LEU A 22 7.14 -3.88 -3.98
N ILE A 23 5.91 -3.50 -3.66
CA ILE A 23 4.71 -3.98 -4.33
C ILE A 23 4.20 -2.86 -5.24
N GLN A 24 4.39 -3.02 -6.54
CA GLN A 24 3.81 -2.09 -7.51
C GLN A 24 2.43 -2.61 -7.89
N ALA A 25 1.42 -1.80 -7.66
CA ALA A 25 0.05 -2.14 -8.00
C ALA A 25 -0.43 -1.13 -9.07
N ASN A 26 -0.59 -1.61 -10.31
CA ASN A 26 -0.95 -0.78 -11.48
C ASN A 26 -2.41 -1.02 -11.87
N TYR A 27 -3.15 0.06 -12.11
CA TYR A 27 -4.60 0.01 -12.37
C TYR A 27 -5.03 1.04 -13.42
N GLY A 28 -6.11 0.73 -14.14
CA GLY A 28 -6.70 1.57 -15.20
C GLY A 28 -7.26 2.94 -14.75
N PRO A 29 -7.90 3.69 -15.67
CA PRO A 29 -7.61 5.10 -15.96
C PRO A 29 -8.02 6.16 -14.93
N SER A 30 -8.73 5.84 -13.84
CA SER A 30 -9.24 6.86 -12.92
C SER A 30 -8.39 7.05 -11.66
N GLY A 31 -7.59 6.07 -11.25
CA GLY A 31 -6.72 6.14 -10.06
C GLY A 31 -7.41 6.44 -8.72
N GLN A 32 -8.70 6.73 -8.67
CA GLN A 32 -9.46 7.19 -7.48
C GLN A 32 -10.61 6.23 -7.15
N PHE A 33 -10.94 6.11 -5.86
CA PHE A 33 -12.08 5.34 -5.36
C PHE A 33 -13.18 6.24 -4.80
N ASN A 34 -14.41 5.74 -4.88
CA ASN A 34 -15.55 6.37 -4.23
C ASN A 34 -15.64 6.05 -2.73
N LEU A 35 -14.93 5.01 -2.29
CA LEU A 35 -14.91 4.53 -0.90
C LEU A 35 -13.47 4.16 -0.51
N PRO A 36 -13.12 4.25 0.79
CA PRO A 36 -11.81 3.82 1.25
C PRO A 36 -11.55 2.34 0.93
N VAL A 37 -10.40 2.08 0.33
CA VAL A 37 -9.87 0.74 0.05
C VAL A 37 -8.78 0.43 1.07
N ILE A 38 -8.74 -0.80 1.59
CA ILE A 38 -7.69 -1.22 2.51
C ILE A 38 -6.55 -1.85 1.72
N VAL A 39 -5.36 -1.26 1.85
CA VAL A 39 -4.09 -1.87 1.42
C VAL A 39 -3.50 -2.56 2.64
N THR A 40 -3.13 -3.83 2.49
CA THR A 40 -2.47 -4.64 3.52
C THR A 40 -1.20 -5.23 2.93
N ILE A 41 -0.06 -4.97 3.57
CA ILE A 41 1.24 -5.50 3.16
C ILE A 41 1.72 -6.46 4.25
N SER A 42 2.08 -7.68 3.87
CA SER A 42 2.76 -8.63 4.75
C SER A 42 4.24 -8.28 4.85
N TYR A 43 4.79 -8.38 6.05
CA TYR A 43 6.23 -8.26 6.30
C TYR A 43 6.79 -9.54 6.95
N ALA A 44 6.06 -10.65 6.89
CA ALA A 44 6.44 -11.92 7.52
C ALA A 44 7.83 -12.41 7.11
N ASP A 45 8.19 -12.22 5.83
CA ASP A 45 9.46 -12.65 5.25
C ASP A 45 10.51 -11.51 5.17
N ALA A 46 10.22 -10.32 5.72
CA ALA A 46 11.13 -9.19 5.70
C ALA A 46 12.19 -9.30 6.82
N ASP A 47 13.44 -8.96 6.52
CA ASP A 47 14.48 -8.82 7.55
C ASP A 47 14.30 -7.51 8.32
N LEU A 48 13.59 -7.57 9.45
CA LEU A 48 13.26 -6.42 10.29
C LEU A 48 14.10 -6.33 11.57
N ARG A 49 15.22 -7.06 11.69
CA ARG A 49 16.00 -7.13 12.95
C ARG A 49 16.43 -5.78 13.51
N ASN A 50 16.58 -4.77 12.64
CA ASN A 50 16.98 -3.41 13.01
C ASN A 50 15.88 -2.36 12.74
N VAL A 51 14.63 -2.78 12.51
CA VAL A 51 13.51 -1.89 12.22
C VAL A 51 12.65 -1.72 13.47
N ASP A 52 12.44 -0.48 13.90
CA ASP A 52 11.43 -0.18 14.92
C ASP A 52 10.04 -0.24 14.28
N LEU A 53 9.28 -1.31 14.56
CA LEU A 53 7.91 -1.49 14.08
C LEU A 53 6.97 -0.33 14.45
N ARG A 54 7.29 0.49 15.46
CA ARG A 54 6.50 1.69 15.82
C ARG A 54 6.67 2.82 14.80
N LYS A 55 7.74 2.78 14.01
CA LYS A 55 8.05 3.75 12.95
C LYS A 55 7.72 3.23 11.57
N MET A 56 7.24 2.00 11.46
CA MET A 56 6.85 1.40 10.19
C MET A 56 5.58 2.06 9.67
N THR A 57 5.58 2.37 8.39
CA THR A 57 4.50 3.04 7.68
C THR A 57 4.36 2.48 6.28
N ILE A 58 3.20 2.68 5.67
CA ILE A 58 3.04 2.53 4.23
C ILE A 58 3.33 3.89 3.58
N ALA A 59 3.99 3.88 2.43
CA ALA A 59 4.18 5.05 1.60
C ALA A 59 3.61 4.79 0.20
N TRP A 60 3.13 5.86 -0.44
CA TRP A 60 2.66 5.83 -1.82
C TRP A 60 3.57 6.67 -2.72
N TYR A 61 3.72 6.28 -3.99
CA TYR A 61 4.56 7.02 -4.92
C TYR A 61 3.79 8.16 -5.58
N ASN A 62 4.24 9.39 -5.34
CA ASN A 62 3.73 10.59 -6.00
C ASN A 62 4.46 10.82 -7.31
N GLU A 63 3.83 10.43 -8.42
CA GLU A 63 4.40 10.59 -9.77
C GLU A 63 4.59 12.06 -10.16
N ALA A 64 3.76 12.98 -9.65
CA ALA A 64 3.89 14.40 -9.94
C ALA A 64 5.17 15.01 -9.33
N THR A 65 5.62 14.47 -8.19
CA THR A 65 6.83 14.94 -7.50
C THR A 65 8.01 13.97 -7.58
N GLY A 66 7.79 12.76 -8.10
CA GLY A 66 8.76 11.67 -8.11
C GLY A 66 9.20 11.20 -6.72
N ALA A 67 8.31 11.28 -5.71
CA ALA A 67 8.67 11.05 -4.30
C ALA A 67 7.71 10.10 -3.58
N TRP A 68 8.24 9.34 -2.61
CA TRP A 68 7.44 8.53 -1.70
C TRP A 68 6.82 9.39 -0.60
N VAL A 69 5.52 9.23 -0.38
CA VAL A 69 4.76 9.97 0.63
C VAL A 69 4.18 8.99 1.65
N GLU A 70 4.61 9.11 2.91
CA GLU A 70 4.16 8.24 3.99
C GLU A 70 2.74 8.58 4.45
N VAL A 71 1.90 7.56 4.61
CA VAL A 71 0.48 7.69 4.99
C VAL A 71 0.11 6.99 6.29
N GLY A 72 1.11 6.47 7.02
CA GLY A 72 0.92 5.72 8.24
C GLY A 72 0.50 4.28 7.98
N GLY A 73 -0.17 3.69 8.96
CA GLY A 73 -0.70 2.34 8.90
C GLY A 73 -0.88 1.75 10.30
N VAL A 74 -1.67 0.68 10.38
CA VAL A 74 -1.90 -0.09 11.59
C VAL A 74 -1.12 -1.39 11.50
N VAL A 75 -0.16 -1.58 12.40
CA VAL A 75 0.68 -2.78 12.45
C VAL A 75 0.00 -3.87 13.27
N ASP A 76 -0.23 -5.01 12.66
CA ASP A 76 -0.58 -6.26 13.32
C ASP A 76 0.69 -7.12 13.47
N ARG A 77 1.16 -7.27 14.70
CA ARG A 77 2.39 -8.03 15.02
C ARG A 77 2.17 -9.53 15.09
N VAL A 78 0.92 -9.98 15.28
CA VAL A 78 0.57 -11.39 15.35
C VAL A 78 0.54 -11.97 13.94
N ASN A 79 -0.11 -11.26 13.02
CA ASN A 79 -0.23 -11.68 11.62
C ASN A 79 0.90 -11.14 10.72
N GLN A 80 1.83 -10.36 11.29
CA GLN A 80 2.96 -9.74 10.57
C GLN A 80 2.53 -8.91 9.35
N THR A 81 1.50 -8.06 9.52
CA THR A 81 1.01 -7.17 8.46
C THR A 81 0.90 -5.72 8.91
N ILE A 82 0.93 -4.79 7.95
CA ILE A 82 0.53 -3.39 8.15
C ILE A 82 -0.56 -3.03 7.16
N SER A 83 -1.58 -2.30 7.62
CA SER A 83 -2.72 -1.91 6.79
C SER A 83 -3.01 -0.42 6.83
N VAL A 84 -3.46 0.15 5.72
CA VAL A 84 -3.88 1.57 5.62
C VAL A 84 -5.10 1.72 4.71
N ALA A 85 -5.97 2.67 5.02
CA ALA A 85 -7.10 3.04 4.19
C ALA A 85 -6.68 4.12 3.18
N VAL A 86 -6.96 3.91 1.90
CA VAL A 86 -6.56 4.79 0.80
C VAL A 86 -7.76 5.12 -0.10
N MET A 87 -7.71 6.30 -0.73
CA MET A 87 -8.74 6.80 -1.66
C MET A 87 -8.31 6.75 -3.12
N HIS A 88 -7.08 6.33 -3.39
CA HIS A 88 -6.54 6.22 -4.74
C HIS A 88 -5.68 4.96 -4.83
N PHE A 89 -5.41 4.48 -6.04
CA PHE A 89 -4.38 3.48 -6.30
C PHE A 89 -3.15 4.14 -6.91
N THR A 90 -2.00 3.69 -6.48
CA THR A 90 -0.66 4.00 -7.00
C THR A 90 0.28 2.91 -6.49
N GLN A 91 1.59 3.08 -6.67
CA GLN A 91 2.60 2.19 -6.10
C GLN A 91 2.65 2.38 -4.58
N TYR A 92 2.73 1.28 -3.83
CA TYR A 92 2.83 1.30 -2.37
C TYR A 92 4.08 0.55 -1.91
N THR A 93 4.69 1.02 -0.83
CA THR A 93 5.86 0.38 -0.25
C THR A 93 5.82 0.44 1.27
N LEU A 94 6.58 -0.47 1.91
CA LEU A 94 6.93 -0.35 3.32
C LEU A 94 8.02 0.72 3.47
N SER A 95 7.80 1.66 4.39
CA SER A 95 8.77 2.68 4.78
C SER A 95 8.96 2.68 6.29
N THR A 96 10.05 3.30 6.73
CA THR A 96 10.41 3.46 8.15
C THR A 96 10.82 4.91 8.39
N LYS A 97 10.17 5.56 9.37
CA LYS A 97 10.53 6.91 9.84
C LYS A 97 11.80 6.97 10.68
#